data_AF-A0A1F5P3G0-F1
#
_entry.id   AF-A0A1F5P3G0-F1
#
_cell.length_a   1.000
_cell.length_b   1.000
_cell.length_c   1.000
_cell.angle_alpha   90.00
_cell.angle_beta   90.00
_cell.angle_gamma   90.00
#
_symmetry.space_group_name_H-M   'P 1'
#
loop_
_entity.id
_entity.type
_entity.pdbx_description
1 polymer ?
#
loop_
_entity_poly.entity_id
_entity_poly.type
_entity_poly.pdbx_seq_one_letter_code
_entity_poly.pdbx_strand_id
1 'polypeptide(L)'
;MNKFKERIYYIFSDGVMVALALLIIPVILAQTLLELSPAQQILVSVIDWGIWIAFFLEFFLKLTAEEKKLKWLRDNWFDSLVSIIIIISPILENAETIFSVVPGLRLLRLGRIARLSRLLRFLRLFVLGGKIKHTWKRINLKIYVVFFFVLGIGFAASFIATGFEYSSTDTTWISLFVSVFGVFYSVLISFFVVHIWGKFNDIGGEIGKQVNSLRNVYILTRQLPHAAELSKFPSMLVEYVNCVIDTLWTKKTAHQSINDKFMRLVNFFDDIRVSSKTDEIVINNIFEELRISSGSQTNLINLSQDKTPKILWILLLLLSIVLVGSFIFLGFQNQLLATTLITLVSVVTGLVVTLIFDIDTPFQAGFWNISSQPYLDLKEFVEK
;
A
#
# COMPACT_ATOMS: atom_id res chain seq x y z
N MET A 1 -30.25 12.71 7.59
CA MET A 1 -29.39 13.04 6.43
C MET A 1 -27.93 12.66 6.66
N ASN A 2 -27.27 13.13 7.72
CA ASN A 2 -25.81 12.96 7.91
C ASN A 2 -25.32 11.51 7.94
N LYS A 3 -25.97 10.61 8.70
CA LYS A 3 -25.61 9.17 8.73
C LYS A 3 -25.72 8.49 7.35
N PHE A 4 -26.67 8.91 6.50
CA PHE A 4 -26.83 8.36 5.15
C PHE A 4 -25.72 8.85 4.22
N LYS A 5 -25.38 10.14 4.31
CA LYS A 5 -24.27 10.75 3.58
C LYS A 5 -22.93 10.10 3.94
N GLU A 6 -22.63 9.94 5.23
CA GLU A 6 -21.42 9.27 5.70
C GLU A 6 -21.31 7.83 5.19
N ARG A 7 -22.43 7.08 5.20
CA ARG A 7 -22.46 5.70 4.72
C ARG A 7 -22.22 5.61 3.20
N ILE A 8 -22.75 6.53 2.40
CA ILE A 8 -22.47 6.60 0.95
C ILE A 8 -20.98 6.86 0.69
N TYR A 9 -20.39 7.84 1.39
CA TYR A 9 -18.98 8.17 1.22
C TYR A 9 -18.04 7.07 1.72
N TYR A 10 -18.49 6.25 2.67
CA TYR A 10 -17.77 5.05 3.11
C TYR A 10 -17.84 3.91 2.08
N ILE A 11 -19.04 3.59 1.58
CA ILE A 11 -19.25 2.53 0.57
C ILE A 11 -18.49 2.88 -0.72
N PHE A 12 -18.64 4.11 -1.21
CA PHE A 12 -17.93 4.63 -2.38
C PHE A 12 -16.74 5.47 -1.96
N SER A 13 -15.90 4.89 -1.09
CA SER A 13 -14.64 5.50 -0.71
C SER A 13 -13.76 5.70 -1.94
N ASP A 14 -12.97 6.77 -1.94
CA ASP A 14 -12.11 7.09 -3.07
C ASP A 14 -11.16 5.93 -3.43
N GLY A 15 -10.74 5.12 -2.44
CA GLY A 15 -9.93 3.92 -2.66
C GLY A 15 -10.65 2.83 -3.47
N VAL A 16 -11.91 2.55 -3.18
CA VAL A 16 -12.72 1.59 -3.96
C VAL A 16 -12.90 2.09 -5.39
N MET A 17 -13.15 3.38 -5.57
CA MET A 17 -13.35 3.97 -6.90
C MET A 17 -12.05 3.99 -7.72
N VAL A 18 -10.89 4.23 -7.08
CA VAL A 18 -9.57 4.09 -7.71
C VAL A 18 -9.30 2.64 -8.10
N ALA A 19 -9.60 1.68 -7.22
CA ALA A 19 -9.45 0.26 -7.52
C ALA A 19 -10.28 -0.18 -8.75
N LEU A 20 -11.56 0.21 -8.80
CA LEU A 20 -12.43 -0.05 -9.95
C LEU A 20 -11.93 0.65 -11.22
N ALA A 21 -11.41 1.88 -11.10
CA ALA A 21 -10.82 2.60 -12.22
C ALA A 21 -9.55 1.91 -12.73
N LEU A 22 -8.71 1.34 -11.87
CA LEU A 22 -7.52 0.58 -12.28
C LEU A 22 -7.90 -0.77 -12.89
N LEU A 23 -8.91 -1.44 -12.36
CA LEU A 23 -9.36 -2.74 -12.86
C LEU A 23 -9.87 -2.65 -14.31
N ILE A 24 -10.29 -1.48 -14.75
CA ILE A 24 -10.76 -1.30 -16.12
C ILE A 24 -9.66 -1.37 -17.18
N ILE A 25 -8.40 -1.07 -16.84
CA ILE A 25 -7.29 -1.11 -17.81
C ILE A 25 -7.16 -2.50 -18.43
N PRO A 26 -6.97 -3.56 -17.63
CA PRO A 26 -6.83 -4.90 -18.19
C PRO A 26 -8.09 -5.35 -18.92
N VAL A 27 -9.29 -4.93 -18.48
CA VAL A 27 -10.56 -5.27 -19.14
C VAL A 27 -10.62 -4.67 -20.55
N ILE A 28 -10.29 -3.37 -20.70
CA ILE A 28 -10.27 -2.70 -22.00
C ILE A 28 -9.14 -3.24 -22.88
N LEU A 29 -7.95 -3.46 -22.31
CA LEU A 29 -6.81 -4.03 -23.04
C LEU A 29 -7.13 -5.42 -23.55
N ALA A 30 -7.73 -6.29 -22.73
CA ALA A 30 -8.18 -7.61 -23.16
C ALA A 30 -9.18 -7.50 -24.33
N GLN A 31 -10.17 -6.62 -24.24
CA GLN A 31 -11.17 -6.43 -25.31
C GLN A 31 -10.60 -5.84 -26.61
N THR A 32 -9.50 -5.06 -26.51
CA THR A 32 -8.94 -4.33 -27.65
C THR A 32 -7.82 -5.11 -28.34
N LEU A 33 -7.00 -5.82 -27.55
CA LEU A 33 -5.81 -6.52 -28.04
C LEU A 33 -6.06 -8.00 -28.34
N LEU A 34 -7.05 -8.63 -27.69
CA LEU A 34 -7.33 -10.06 -27.85
C LEU A 34 -8.60 -10.28 -28.68
N GLU A 35 -8.59 -11.29 -29.55
CA GLU A 35 -9.78 -11.76 -30.25
C GLU A 35 -10.61 -12.65 -29.30
N LEU A 36 -11.62 -12.03 -28.69
CA LEU A 36 -12.43 -12.69 -27.66
C LEU A 36 -13.50 -13.62 -28.24
N SER A 37 -13.61 -14.83 -27.69
CA SER A 37 -14.72 -15.75 -27.98
C SER A 37 -16.06 -15.18 -27.49
N PRO A 38 -17.22 -15.69 -27.95
CA PRO A 38 -18.53 -15.19 -27.51
C PRO A 38 -18.72 -15.24 -25.98
N ALA A 39 -18.27 -16.31 -25.33
CA ALA A 39 -18.32 -16.44 -23.87
C ALA A 39 -17.41 -15.41 -23.17
N GLN A 40 -16.24 -15.15 -23.73
CA GLN A 40 -15.29 -14.16 -23.24
C GLN A 40 -15.83 -12.72 -23.36
N GLN A 41 -16.50 -12.41 -24.47
CA GLN A 41 -17.14 -11.10 -24.68
C GLN A 41 -18.25 -10.83 -23.67
N ILE A 42 -19.08 -11.83 -23.37
CA ILE A 42 -20.13 -11.72 -22.35
C ILE A 42 -19.50 -11.43 -20.98
N LEU A 43 -18.45 -12.16 -20.61
CA LEU A 43 -17.78 -11.99 -19.31
C LEU A 43 -17.20 -10.58 -19.14
N VAL A 44 -16.45 -10.11 -20.15
CA VAL A 44 -15.88 -8.76 -20.18
C VAL A 44 -16.97 -7.69 -20.12
N SER A 45 -18.06 -7.88 -20.87
CA SER A 45 -19.21 -6.98 -20.87
C SER A 45 -19.87 -6.90 -19.49
N VAL A 46 -20.09 -8.02 -18.81
CA VAL A 46 -20.66 -8.04 -17.45
C VAL A 46 -19.77 -7.28 -16.47
N ILE A 47 -18.45 -7.45 -16.53
CA ILE A 47 -17.51 -6.73 -15.67
C ILE A 47 -17.54 -5.22 -15.98
N ASP A 48 -17.52 -4.84 -17.26
CA ASP A 48 -17.56 -3.43 -17.66
C ASP A 48 -18.85 -2.75 -17.22
N TRP A 49 -20.00 -3.41 -17.39
CA TRP A 49 -21.29 -2.93 -16.89
C TRP A 49 -21.31 -2.84 -15.36
N GLY A 50 -20.72 -3.79 -14.64
CA GLY A 50 -20.60 -3.74 -13.18
C GLY A 50 -19.80 -2.53 -12.71
N ILE A 51 -18.65 -2.27 -13.33
CA ILE A 51 -17.82 -1.08 -13.04
C ILE A 51 -18.59 0.20 -13.38
N TRP A 52 -19.27 0.23 -14.52
CA TRP A 52 -20.09 1.36 -14.93
C TRP A 52 -21.23 1.65 -13.94
N ILE A 53 -21.96 0.62 -13.50
CA ILE A 53 -23.02 0.74 -12.48
C ILE A 53 -22.45 1.30 -11.18
N ALA A 54 -21.30 0.83 -10.73
CA ALA A 54 -20.66 1.34 -9.52
C ALA A 54 -20.34 2.84 -9.63
N PHE A 55 -19.78 3.28 -10.77
CA PHE A 55 -19.50 4.70 -11.02
C PHE A 55 -20.75 5.55 -11.16
N PHE A 56 -21.79 5.01 -11.80
CA PHE A 56 -23.09 5.66 -11.91
C PHE A 56 -23.75 5.86 -10.54
N LEU A 57 -23.79 4.79 -9.73
CA LEU A 57 -24.36 4.83 -8.38
C LEU A 57 -23.61 5.80 -7.48
N GLU A 58 -22.28 5.80 -7.50
CA GLU A 58 -21.49 6.77 -6.75
C GLU A 58 -21.89 8.21 -7.08
N PHE A 59 -21.89 8.56 -8.37
CA PHE A 59 -22.22 9.92 -8.81
C PHE A 59 -23.64 10.30 -8.40
N PHE A 60 -24.61 9.42 -8.66
CA PHE A 60 -26.02 9.67 -8.36
C PHE A 60 -26.29 9.78 -6.85
N LEU A 61 -25.70 8.88 -6.05
CA LEU A 61 -25.87 8.88 -4.59
C LEU A 61 -25.18 10.08 -3.94
N LYS A 62 -23.97 10.48 -4.38
CA LYS A 62 -23.31 11.69 -3.89
C LYS A 62 -24.10 12.96 -4.26
N LEU A 63 -24.64 13.02 -5.49
CA LEU A 63 -25.45 14.16 -5.94
C LEU A 63 -26.79 14.27 -5.18
N THR A 64 -27.43 13.15 -4.85
CA THR A 64 -28.71 13.12 -4.12
C THR A 64 -28.55 13.33 -2.61
N ALA A 65 -27.42 12.92 -2.03
CA ALA A 65 -27.11 13.14 -0.63
C ALA A 65 -26.79 14.61 -0.28
N GLU A 66 -26.58 15.46 -1.30
CA GLU A 66 -26.27 16.87 -1.12
C GLU A 66 -27.50 17.76 -1.22
N GLU A 67 -27.72 18.59 -0.20
CA GLU A 67 -28.88 19.49 -0.11
C GLU A 67 -28.88 20.55 -1.23
N LYS A 68 -27.69 20.99 -1.67
CA LYS A 68 -27.50 22.01 -2.72
C LYS A 68 -26.76 21.45 -3.93
N LYS A 69 -27.49 20.70 -4.77
CA LYS A 69 -26.97 20.01 -5.98
C LYS A 69 -26.11 20.89 -6.90
N LEU A 70 -26.59 22.09 -7.24
CA LEU A 70 -25.89 23.04 -8.11
C LEU A 70 -24.57 23.53 -7.51
N LYS A 71 -24.53 23.75 -6.19
CA LYS A 71 -23.31 24.14 -5.50
C LYS A 71 -22.30 23.00 -5.51
N TRP A 72 -22.75 21.77 -5.21
CA TRP A 72 -21.89 20.59 -5.23
C TRP A 72 -21.30 20.31 -6.62
N LEU A 73 -22.11 20.42 -7.69
CA LEU A 73 -21.65 20.27 -9.08
C LEU A 73 -20.59 21.31 -9.44
N ARG A 74 -20.75 22.56 -8.99
CA ARG A 74 -19.76 23.62 -9.22
C ARG A 74 -18.46 23.37 -8.46
N ASP A 75 -18.57 22.98 -7.19
CA ASP A 75 -17.42 22.70 -6.34
C ASP A 75 -16.67 21.42 -6.81
N ASN A 76 -17.35 20.50 -7.50
CA ASN A 76 -16.82 19.25 -8.05
C ASN A 76 -16.96 19.17 -9.58
N TRP A 77 -16.80 20.29 -10.29
CA TRP A 77 -17.12 20.38 -11.72
C TRP A 77 -16.35 19.37 -12.58
N PHE A 78 -15.06 19.16 -12.29
CA PHE A 78 -14.20 18.24 -13.03
C PHE A 78 -14.59 16.77 -12.80
N ASP A 79 -14.89 16.39 -11.55
CA ASP A 79 -15.39 15.05 -11.20
C ASP A 79 -16.74 14.77 -11.87
N SER A 80 -17.63 15.75 -11.82
CA SER A 80 -18.96 15.67 -12.43
C SER A 80 -18.88 15.53 -13.95
N LEU A 81 -17.99 16.28 -14.60
CA LEU A 81 -17.75 16.19 -16.04
C LEU A 81 -17.26 14.79 -16.41
N VAL A 82 -16.25 14.27 -15.70
CA VAL A 82 -15.73 12.91 -15.93
C VAL A 82 -16.84 11.87 -15.71
N SER A 83 -17.61 11.95 -14.62
CA SER A 83 -18.75 11.05 -14.38
C SER A 83 -19.80 11.11 -15.49
N ILE A 84 -20.16 12.30 -15.98
CA ILE A 84 -21.12 12.48 -17.07
C ILE A 84 -20.60 11.82 -18.36
N ILE A 85 -19.32 12.00 -18.70
CA ILE A 85 -18.70 11.33 -19.85
C ILE A 85 -18.82 9.80 -19.72
N ILE A 86 -18.55 9.26 -18.53
CA ILE A 86 -18.64 7.82 -18.25
C ILE A 86 -20.07 7.30 -18.43
N ILE A 87 -21.05 8.06 -17.95
CA ILE A 87 -22.48 7.70 -18.04
C ILE A 87 -22.95 7.71 -19.51
N ILE A 88 -22.44 8.65 -20.31
CA ILE A 88 -22.80 8.78 -21.73
C ILE A 88 -22.04 7.77 -22.61
N SER A 89 -20.90 7.24 -22.16
CA SER A 89 -20.03 6.32 -22.91
C SER A 89 -20.77 5.10 -23.52
N PRO A 90 -21.64 4.35 -22.80
CA PRO A 90 -22.40 3.24 -23.39
C PRO A 90 -23.39 3.67 -24.48
N ILE A 91 -23.95 4.88 -24.34
CA ILE A 91 -24.89 5.44 -25.33
C ILE A 91 -24.15 5.75 -26.63
N LEU A 92 -22.94 6.31 -26.53
CA LEU A 92 -22.08 6.59 -27.70
C LEU A 92 -21.67 5.33 -28.45
N GLU A 93 -21.47 4.21 -27.74
CA GLU A 93 -21.09 2.94 -28.35
C GLU A 93 -22.26 2.31 -29.11
N ASN A 94 -23.47 2.31 -28.54
CA ASN A 94 -24.68 1.83 -29.20
C ASN A 94 -25.16 2.78 -30.32
N ALA A 95 -24.64 4.00 -30.37
CA ALA A 95 -24.96 4.95 -31.41
C ALA A 95 -24.43 4.52 -32.79
N GLU A 96 -23.30 3.80 -32.85
CA GLU A 96 -22.75 3.28 -34.11
C GLU A 96 -23.72 2.32 -34.81
N THR A 97 -24.40 1.45 -34.04
CA THR A 97 -25.43 0.54 -34.55
C THR A 97 -26.62 1.32 -35.13
N ILE A 98 -27.02 2.42 -34.48
CA ILE A 98 -28.14 3.29 -34.92
C ILE A 98 -27.77 4.08 -36.18
N PHE A 99 -26.54 4.63 -36.24
CA PHE A 99 -26.09 5.48 -37.34
C PHE A 99 -25.56 4.72 -38.56
N SER A 100 -25.32 3.40 -38.43
CA SER A 100 -24.91 2.51 -39.54
C SER A 100 -25.91 2.50 -40.72
N VAL A 101 -27.18 2.86 -40.45
CA VAL A 101 -28.27 2.92 -41.42
C VAL A 101 -28.17 4.16 -42.32
N VAL A 102 -27.43 5.19 -41.92
CA VAL A 102 -27.32 6.46 -42.65
C VAL A 102 -26.05 6.46 -43.54
N PRO A 103 -26.18 6.50 -44.88
CA PRO A 103 -25.05 6.37 -45.81
C PRO A 103 -23.93 7.39 -45.60
N GLY A 104 -24.26 8.62 -45.18
CA GLY A 104 -23.30 9.71 -44.96
C GLY A 104 -22.52 9.63 -43.64
N LEU A 105 -22.97 8.82 -42.68
CA LEU A 105 -22.32 8.65 -41.37
C LEU A 105 -21.39 7.42 -41.31
N ARG A 106 -21.32 6.62 -42.39
CA ARG A 106 -20.45 5.43 -42.49
C ARG A 106 -18.94 5.72 -42.36
N LEU A 107 -18.53 6.97 -42.61
CA LEU A 107 -17.14 7.43 -42.44
C LEU A 107 -16.75 7.57 -40.96
N LEU A 108 -17.74 7.72 -40.08
CA LEU A 108 -17.55 7.64 -38.63
C LEU A 108 -17.50 6.16 -38.21
N ARG A 109 -16.43 5.45 -38.58
CA ARG A 109 -16.03 4.16 -37.94
C ARG A 109 -15.58 4.43 -36.50
N LEU A 110 -16.46 5.08 -35.74
CA LEU A 110 -16.27 5.56 -34.39
C LEU A 110 -16.29 4.41 -33.38
N GLY A 111 -16.65 3.17 -33.74
CA GLY A 111 -16.69 2.06 -32.78
C GLY A 111 -15.41 1.82 -32.02
N ARG A 112 -14.25 2.07 -32.65
CA ARG A 112 -12.95 2.02 -31.95
C ARG A 112 -12.75 3.25 -31.05
N ILE A 113 -13.19 4.43 -31.48
CA ILE A 113 -13.07 5.70 -30.75
C ILE A 113 -14.05 5.75 -29.55
N ALA A 114 -15.26 5.19 -29.70
CA ALA A 114 -16.25 5.03 -28.65
C ALA A 114 -15.74 4.07 -27.56
N ARG A 115 -15.08 2.96 -27.94
CA ARG A 115 -14.39 2.09 -26.99
C ARG A 115 -13.22 2.79 -26.27
N LEU A 116 -12.46 3.62 -26.98
CA LEU A 116 -11.41 4.45 -26.39
C LEU A 116 -11.96 5.51 -25.41
N SER A 117 -13.23 5.92 -25.53
CA SER A 117 -13.87 6.80 -24.53
C SER A 117 -13.87 6.18 -23.13
N ARG A 118 -13.82 4.85 -23.01
CA ARG A 118 -13.71 4.17 -21.72
C ARG A 118 -12.36 4.44 -21.04
N LEU A 119 -11.30 4.74 -21.80
CA LEU A 119 -10.02 5.20 -21.25
C LEU A 119 -10.15 6.56 -20.55
N LEU A 120 -11.17 7.37 -20.86
CA LEU A 120 -11.41 8.63 -20.13
C LEU A 120 -11.76 8.38 -18.66
N ARG A 121 -12.18 7.16 -18.30
CA ARG A 121 -12.33 6.73 -16.89
C ARG A 121 -11.01 6.86 -16.11
N PHE A 122 -9.85 6.84 -16.77
CA PHE A 122 -8.55 7.10 -16.14
C PHE A 122 -8.34 8.53 -15.70
N LEU A 123 -9.02 9.51 -16.32
CA LEU A 123 -8.97 10.90 -15.84
C LEU A 123 -9.48 11.00 -14.40
N ARG A 124 -10.33 10.05 -13.98
CA ARG A 124 -10.79 9.94 -12.60
C ARG A 124 -9.70 9.63 -11.59
N LEU A 125 -8.62 8.95 -11.99
CA LEU A 125 -7.47 8.73 -11.11
C LEU A 125 -6.82 10.06 -10.70
N PHE A 126 -6.78 11.03 -11.61
CA PHE A 126 -6.27 12.37 -11.32
C PHE A 126 -7.25 13.19 -10.48
N VAL A 127 -8.57 13.06 -10.71
CA VAL A 127 -9.62 13.69 -9.89
C VAL A 127 -9.54 13.19 -8.44
N LEU A 128 -9.54 11.88 -8.27
CA LEU A 128 -9.50 11.21 -6.97
C LEU A 128 -8.16 11.50 -6.31
N GLY A 129 -7.04 11.35 -7.01
CA GLY A 129 -5.71 11.70 -6.50
C GLY A 129 -5.56 13.17 -6.08
N GLY A 130 -6.23 14.11 -6.75
CA GLY A 130 -6.19 15.54 -6.45
C GLY A 130 -7.00 15.97 -5.21
N LYS A 131 -8.13 15.31 -4.93
CA LYS A 131 -8.94 15.56 -3.71
C LYS A 131 -8.28 15.00 -2.45
N ILE A 132 -7.39 14.02 -2.58
CA ILE A 132 -6.85 13.27 -1.46
C ILE A 132 -5.46 13.78 -1.06
N LYS A 133 -5.40 15.05 -0.65
CA LYS A 133 -4.14 15.70 -0.27
C LYS A 133 -3.57 15.23 1.08
N HIS A 134 -4.37 14.57 1.93
CA HIS A 134 -3.96 14.20 3.30
C HIS A 134 -3.83 12.70 3.59
N THR A 135 -4.58 11.82 2.91
CA THR A 135 -4.57 10.38 3.24
C THR A 135 -3.57 9.57 2.40
N TRP A 136 -3.29 9.99 1.15
CA TRP A 136 -2.46 9.21 0.21
C TRP A 136 -0.98 9.53 0.26
N LYS A 137 -0.57 10.62 0.93
CA LYS A 137 0.85 10.86 1.23
C LYS A 137 1.47 9.73 2.07
N ARG A 138 0.65 8.85 2.65
CA ARG A 138 1.09 7.70 3.43
C ARG A 138 0.95 6.33 2.76
N ILE A 139 0.45 6.25 1.53
CA ILE A 139 0.23 4.97 0.86
C ILE A 139 1.20 4.90 -0.31
N ASN A 140 2.09 3.91 -0.32
CA ASN A 140 3.01 3.67 -1.43
C ASN A 140 2.22 3.23 -2.69
N LEU A 141 1.68 4.21 -3.45
CA LEU A 141 0.87 4.03 -4.66
C LEU A 141 1.42 2.95 -5.60
N LYS A 142 2.75 2.91 -5.70
CA LYS A 142 3.49 1.97 -6.54
C LYS A 142 3.14 0.51 -6.24
N ILE A 143 2.91 0.16 -4.97
CA ILE A 143 2.57 -1.20 -4.54
C ILE A 143 1.20 -1.60 -5.09
N TYR A 144 0.19 -0.74 -4.97
CA TYR A 144 -1.16 -1.01 -5.47
C TYR A 144 -1.21 -1.04 -6.98
N VAL A 145 -0.46 -0.17 -7.65
CA VAL A 145 -0.33 -0.21 -9.10
C VAL A 145 0.23 -1.56 -9.54
N VAL A 146 1.27 -2.09 -8.88
CA VAL A 146 1.82 -3.43 -9.15
C VAL A 146 0.78 -4.52 -8.86
N PHE A 147 0.06 -4.44 -7.74
CA PHE A 147 -1.01 -5.39 -7.41
C PHE A 147 -2.10 -5.46 -8.49
N PHE A 148 -2.66 -4.31 -8.86
CA PHE A 148 -3.69 -4.24 -9.91
C PHE A 148 -3.14 -4.61 -11.29
N PHE A 149 -1.85 -4.39 -11.54
CA PHE A 149 -1.18 -4.83 -12.75
C PHE A 149 -1.05 -6.36 -12.81
N VAL A 150 -0.63 -7.01 -11.72
CA VAL A 150 -0.57 -8.49 -11.62
C VAL A 150 -1.97 -9.09 -11.75
N LEU A 151 -2.97 -8.52 -11.06
CA LEU A 151 -4.38 -8.90 -11.20
C LEU A 151 -4.83 -8.79 -12.66
N GLY A 152 -4.50 -7.66 -13.30
CA GLY A 152 -4.85 -7.41 -14.69
C GLY A 152 -4.21 -8.37 -15.68
N ILE A 153 -2.93 -8.73 -15.46
CA ILE A 153 -2.23 -9.74 -16.25
C ILE A 153 -2.90 -11.10 -16.06
N GLY A 154 -3.16 -11.52 -14.83
CA GLY A 154 -3.84 -12.79 -14.55
C GLY A 154 -5.22 -12.88 -15.21
N PHE A 155 -6.00 -11.80 -15.11
CA PHE A 155 -7.28 -11.68 -15.79
C PHE A 155 -7.14 -11.74 -17.31
N ALA A 156 -6.25 -10.96 -17.92
CA ALA A 156 -6.03 -10.99 -19.37
C ALA A 156 -5.51 -12.35 -19.86
N ALA A 157 -4.67 -13.00 -19.07
CA ALA A 157 -4.10 -14.30 -19.39
C ALA A 157 -5.13 -15.43 -19.35
N SER A 158 -6.22 -15.31 -18.58
CA SER A 158 -7.28 -16.32 -18.55
C SER A 158 -8.04 -16.46 -19.87
N PHE A 159 -7.98 -15.45 -20.74
CA PHE A 159 -8.56 -15.49 -22.08
C PHE A 159 -7.73 -16.35 -23.05
N ILE A 160 -6.44 -16.49 -22.78
CA ILE A 160 -5.54 -17.36 -23.53
C ILE A 160 -5.68 -18.82 -23.06
N ALA A 161 -5.97 -19.03 -21.77
CA ALA A 161 -6.02 -20.36 -21.14
C ALA A 161 -7.02 -21.33 -21.77
N THR A 162 -8.10 -20.84 -22.38
CA THR A 162 -9.12 -21.67 -23.05
C THR A 162 -8.85 -21.91 -24.53
N GLY A 163 -7.84 -21.26 -25.10
CA GLY A 163 -7.49 -21.39 -26.52
C GLY A 163 -6.61 -22.61 -26.82
N PHE A 164 -6.08 -23.27 -25.78
CA PHE A 164 -5.21 -24.43 -25.92
C PHE A 164 -5.96 -25.72 -25.61
N GLU A 165 -6.03 -26.61 -26.60
CA GLU A 165 -6.45 -27.99 -26.40
C GLU A 165 -5.21 -28.84 -26.14
N TYR A 166 -5.14 -29.43 -24.93
CA TYR A 166 -4.07 -30.34 -24.53
C TYR A 166 -4.57 -31.78 -24.51
N SER A 167 -3.64 -32.72 -24.74
CA SER A 167 -3.90 -34.13 -24.45
C SER A 167 -4.22 -34.32 -22.95
N SER A 168 -4.99 -35.37 -22.62
CA SER A 168 -5.23 -35.77 -21.23
C SER A 168 -3.93 -36.03 -20.47
N THR A 169 -2.91 -36.56 -21.16
CA THR A 169 -1.58 -36.82 -20.59
C THR A 169 -0.86 -35.53 -20.23
N ASP A 170 -0.86 -34.53 -21.12
CA ASP A 170 -0.18 -33.24 -20.89
C ASP A 170 -0.85 -32.47 -19.76
N THR A 171 -2.19 -32.45 -19.74
CA THR A 171 -2.97 -31.83 -18.65
C THR A 171 -2.63 -32.46 -17.29
N THR A 172 -2.42 -33.78 -17.25
CA THR A 172 -2.01 -34.48 -16.04
C THR A 172 -0.64 -33.99 -15.56
N TRP A 173 0.37 -33.93 -16.44
CA TRP A 173 1.71 -33.43 -16.07
C TRP A 173 1.70 -31.98 -15.63
N ILE A 174 0.93 -31.11 -16.29
CA ILE A 174 0.80 -29.70 -15.92
C ILE A 174 0.14 -29.58 -14.54
N SER A 175 -0.93 -30.33 -14.27
CA SER A 175 -1.58 -30.35 -12.96
C SER A 175 -0.65 -30.83 -11.83
N LEU A 176 0.18 -31.84 -12.11
CA LEU A 176 1.19 -32.34 -11.17
C LEU A 176 2.27 -31.29 -10.92
N PHE A 177 2.74 -30.61 -11.97
CA PHE A 177 3.68 -29.50 -11.85
C PHE A 177 3.11 -28.38 -10.98
N VAL A 178 1.89 -27.91 -11.26
CA VAL A 178 1.18 -26.88 -10.46
C VAL A 178 1.09 -27.29 -9.00
N SER A 179 0.75 -28.56 -8.73
CA SER A 179 0.59 -29.07 -7.37
C SER A 179 1.91 -29.08 -6.60
N VAL A 180 2.97 -29.65 -7.19
CA VAL A 180 4.30 -29.71 -6.60
C VAL A 180 4.88 -28.32 -6.40
N PHE A 181 4.79 -27.47 -7.42
CA PHE A 181 5.29 -26.11 -7.38
C PHE A 181 4.53 -25.24 -6.38
N GLY A 182 3.22 -25.42 -6.27
CA GLY A 182 2.39 -24.75 -5.27
C GLY A 182 2.81 -25.05 -3.83
N VAL A 183 3.23 -26.29 -3.54
CA VAL A 183 3.79 -26.67 -2.24
C VAL A 183 5.13 -25.98 -1.98
N PHE A 184 6.05 -25.97 -2.95
CA PHE A 184 7.31 -25.25 -2.80
C PHE A 184 7.11 -23.75 -2.59
N TYR A 185 6.18 -23.16 -3.34
CA TYR A 185 5.84 -21.75 -3.23
C TYR A 185 5.28 -21.39 -1.84
N SER A 186 4.38 -22.21 -1.29
CA SER A 186 3.78 -21.95 0.03
C SER A 186 4.81 -22.01 1.17
N VAL A 187 5.75 -22.96 1.11
CA VAL A 187 6.85 -23.06 2.08
C VAL A 187 7.74 -21.82 2.02
N LEU A 188 8.10 -21.37 0.82
CA LEU A 188 8.94 -20.19 0.65
C LEU A 188 8.26 -18.90 1.10
N ILE A 189 6.98 -18.71 0.77
CA ILE A 189 6.19 -17.59 1.33
C ILE A 189 6.21 -17.64 2.85
N SER A 190 5.94 -18.81 3.43
CA SER A 190 5.85 -18.95 4.89
C SER A 190 7.15 -18.52 5.57
N PHE A 191 8.29 -18.98 5.05
CA PHE A 191 9.61 -18.56 5.53
C PHE A 191 9.81 -17.04 5.38
N PHE A 192 9.43 -16.47 4.24
CA PHE A 192 9.61 -15.04 3.97
C PHE A 192 8.77 -14.15 4.89
N VAL A 193 7.50 -14.54 5.12
CA VAL A 193 6.60 -13.84 6.04
C VAL A 193 7.15 -13.88 7.46
N VAL A 194 7.62 -15.04 7.94
CA VAL A 194 8.22 -15.16 9.28
C VAL A 194 9.46 -14.28 9.42
N HIS A 195 10.34 -14.29 8.42
CA HIS A 195 11.57 -13.48 8.42
C HIS A 195 11.27 -11.98 8.53
N ILE A 196 10.36 -11.47 7.69
CA ILE A 196 10.04 -10.04 7.65
C ILE A 196 9.25 -9.62 8.89
N TRP A 197 8.31 -10.46 9.35
CA TRP A 197 7.56 -10.21 10.58
C TRP A 197 8.47 -10.17 11.81
N GLY A 198 9.46 -11.08 11.88
CA GLY A 198 10.49 -11.08 12.91
C GLY A 198 11.24 -9.75 12.96
N LYS A 199 11.79 -9.33 11.82
CA LYS A 199 12.47 -8.03 11.68
C LYS A 199 11.59 -6.85 12.10
N PHE A 200 10.31 -6.85 11.70
CA PHE A 200 9.35 -5.80 12.09
C PHE A 200 9.18 -5.72 13.61
N ASN A 201 9.02 -6.87 14.28
CA ASN A 201 8.91 -6.93 15.74
C ASN A 201 10.22 -6.55 16.44
N ASP A 202 11.36 -6.94 15.90
CA ASP A 202 12.67 -6.58 16.45
C ASP A 202 12.86 -5.07 16.46
N ILE A 203 12.53 -4.37 15.37
CA ILE A 203 12.59 -2.91 15.32
C ILE A 203 11.64 -2.29 16.33
N GLY A 204 10.40 -2.78 16.44
CA GLY A 204 9.45 -2.29 17.43
C GLY A 204 9.94 -2.50 18.87
N GLY A 205 10.55 -3.65 19.14
CA GLY A 205 11.14 -3.99 20.43
C GLY A 205 12.31 -3.09 20.80
N GLU A 206 13.20 -2.81 19.85
CA GLU A 206 14.33 -1.89 20.07
C GLU A 206 13.85 -0.44 20.27
N ILE A 207 12.86 0.05 19.50
CA ILE A 207 12.25 1.38 19.78
C ILE A 207 11.69 1.43 21.21
N GLY A 208 10.95 0.40 21.62
CA GLY A 208 10.38 0.32 22.96
C GLY A 208 11.46 0.34 24.05
N LYS A 209 12.53 -0.45 23.89
CA LYS A 209 13.69 -0.46 24.80
C LYS A 209 14.34 0.92 24.88
N GLN A 210 14.64 1.54 23.75
CA GLN A 210 15.29 2.84 23.72
C GLN A 210 14.44 3.93 24.40
N VAL A 211 13.16 4.01 24.04
CA VAL A 211 12.23 5.01 24.61
C VAL A 211 12.08 4.82 26.11
N ASN A 212 11.98 3.58 26.59
CA ASN A 212 11.87 3.30 28.01
C ASN A 212 13.15 3.68 28.77
N SER A 213 14.33 3.38 28.22
CA SER A 213 15.60 3.78 28.83
C SER A 213 15.77 5.29 28.89
N LEU A 214 15.44 6.02 27.81
CA LEU A 214 15.47 7.48 27.82
C LEU A 214 14.48 8.09 28.82
N ARG A 215 13.29 7.48 28.98
CA ARG A 215 12.34 7.85 30.03
C ARG A 215 12.92 7.65 31.43
N ASN A 216 13.56 6.51 31.67
CA ASN A 216 14.19 6.20 32.95
C ASN A 216 15.32 7.19 33.27
N VAL A 217 16.15 7.56 32.29
CA VAL A 217 17.15 8.62 32.46
C VAL A 217 16.48 9.91 32.96
N TYR A 218 15.42 10.38 32.31
CA TYR A 218 14.70 11.58 32.75
C TYR A 218 14.13 11.44 34.17
N ILE A 219 13.52 10.30 34.51
CA ILE A 219 13.00 10.06 35.87
C ILE A 219 14.13 10.09 36.92
N LEU A 220 15.28 9.46 36.62
CA LEU A 220 16.44 9.44 37.50
C LEU A 220 17.05 10.83 37.68
N THR A 221 17.05 11.69 36.64
CA THR A 221 17.53 13.07 36.78
C THR A 221 16.75 13.87 37.82
N ARG A 222 15.45 13.58 38.00
CA ARG A 222 14.62 14.24 39.02
C ARG A 222 14.95 13.82 40.46
N GLN A 223 15.71 12.74 40.63
CA GLN A 223 16.15 12.25 41.94
C GLN A 223 17.46 12.89 42.40
N LEU A 224 18.10 13.75 41.58
CA LEU A 224 19.32 14.48 41.90
C LEU A 224 18.96 15.88 42.43
N PRO A 225 19.02 16.13 43.75
CA PRO A 225 18.39 17.31 44.37
C PRO A 225 19.13 18.65 44.16
N HIS A 226 20.30 18.69 43.49
CA HIS A 226 21.23 19.83 43.63
C HIS A 226 21.93 20.37 42.37
N ALA A 227 21.54 19.99 41.16
CA ALA A 227 22.17 20.53 39.94
C ALA A 227 21.23 21.48 39.18
N ALA A 228 21.46 22.79 39.28
CA ALA A 228 20.75 23.81 38.47
C ALA A 228 20.90 23.54 36.96
N GLU A 229 21.97 22.86 36.58
CA GLU A 229 22.28 22.42 35.23
C GLU A 229 21.25 21.40 34.69
N LEU A 230 20.56 20.64 35.57
CA LEU A 230 19.51 19.67 35.20
C LEU A 230 18.32 20.31 34.50
N SER A 231 18.10 21.61 34.66
CA SER A 231 17.06 22.36 33.94
C SER A 231 17.24 22.33 32.41
N LYS A 232 18.47 22.12 31.92
CA LYS A 232 18.78 22.04 30.49
C LYS A 232 18.54 20.65 29.91
N PHE A 233 18.58 19.60 30.73
CA PHE A 233 18.49 18.20 30.28
C PHE A 233 17.22 17.87 29.48
N PRO A 234 16.00 18.29 29.89
CA PRO A 234 14.77 18.05 29.12
C PRO A 234 14.88 18.54 27.68
N SER A 235 15.42 19.75 27.48
CA SER A 235 15.58 20.34 26.14
C SER A 235 16.56 19.56 25.26
N MET A 236 17.67 19.08 25.84
CA MET A 236 18.66 18.25 25.14
C MET A 236 18.08 16.88 24.76
N LEU A 237 17.29 16.28 25.65
CA LEU A 237 16.63 15.01 25.41
C LEU A 237 15.60 15.14 24.28
N VAL A 238 14.78 16.19 24.28
CA VAL A 238 13.83 16.46 23.20
C VAL A 238 14.56 16.72 21.88
N GLU A 239 15.68 17.43 21.89
CA GLU A 239 16.50 17.67 20.69
C GLU A 239 17.08 16.37 20.10
N TYR A 240 17.53 15.45 20.96
CA TYR A 240 17.97 14.12 20.58
C TYR A 240 16.83 13.30 19.97
N VAL A 241 15.68 13.25 20.66
CA VAL A 241 14.49 12.51 20.19
C VAL A 241 14.02 13.01 18.82
N ASN A 242 13.95 14.33 18.60
CA ASN A 242 13.61 14.89 17.30
C ASN A 242 14.62 14.47 16.22
N CYS A 243 15.91 14.41 16.55
CA CYS A 243 16.93 13.96 15.60
C CYS A 243 16.75 12.49 15.20
N VAL A 244 16.40 11.63 16.16
CA VAL A 244 16.10 10.21 15.90
C VAL A 244 14.90 10.09 14.97
N ILE A 245 13.80 10.81 15.27
CA ILE A 245 12.60 10.84 14.42
C ILE A 245 12.94 11.31 12.99
N ASP A 246 13.66 12.42 12.86
CA ASP A 246 13.99 13.00 11.57
C ASP A 246 14.91 12.09 10.75
N THR A 247 15.82 11.35 11.40
CA THR A 247 16.73 10.43 10.72
C THR A 247 16.00 9.17 10.24
N LEU A 248 15.25 8.51 11.13
CA LEU A 248 14.65 7.20 10.84
C LEU A 248 13.40 7.30 9.95
N TRP A 249 12.51 8.26 10.22
CA TRP A 249 11.24 8.38 9.47
C TRP A 249 11.32 9.33 8.28
N THR A 250 12.06 10.44 8.40
CA THR A 250 12.08 11.47 7.34
C THR A 250 13.34 11.43 6.47
N LYS A 251 14.39 10.72 6.90
CA LYS A 251 15.71 10.67 6.26
C LYS A 251 16.30 12.05 5.97
N LYS A 252 15.92 13.07 6.75
CA LYS A 252 16.39 14.45 6.59
C LYS A 252 17.76 14.69 7.21
N THR A 253 18.11 13.89 8.22
CA THR A 253 19.32 14.06 9.01
C THR A 253 20.25 12.88 8.81
N ALA A 254 21.55 13.11 8.90
CA ALA A 254 22.55 12.04 8.82
C ALA A 254 22.58 11.23 10.12
N HIS A 255 22.87 9.92 10.02
CA HIS A 255 23.05 9.04 11.18
C HIS A 255 24.12 9.57 12.16
N GLN A 256 25.14 10.25 11.65
CA GLN A 256 26.19 10.85 12.47
C GLN A 256 25.64 11.90 13.45
N SER A 257 24.60 12.65 13.06
CA SER A 257 23.97 13.65 13.92
C SER A 257 23.25 13.04 15.13
N ILE A 258 22.83 11.77 15.04
CA ILE A 258 22.28 11.04 16.21
C ILE A 258 23.39 10.82 17.23
N ASN A 259 24.54 10.29 16.81
CA ASN A 259 25.68 10.03 17.70
C ASN A 259 26.18 11.32 18.36
N ASP A 260 26.29 12.41 17.59
CA ASP A 260 26.74 13.71 18.11
C ASP A 260 25.80 14.22 19.22
N LYS A 261 24.49 14.13 19.02
CA LYS A 261 23.50 14.55 20.02
C LYS A 261 23.41 13.59 21.20
N PHE A 262 23.60 12.29 20.97
CA PHE A 262 23.66 11.30 22.04
C PHE A 262 24.86 11.55 22.95
N MET A 263 26.05 11.80 22.39
CA MET A 263 27.24 12.12 23.18
C MET A 263 27.08 13.39 24.00
N ARG A 264 26.32 14.38 23.53
CA ARG A 264 25.97 15.55 24.35
C ARG A 264 25.14 15.17 25.58
N LEU A 265 24.25 14.18 25.49
CA LEU A 265 23.49 13.68 26.65
C LEU A 265 24.40 12.95 27.64
N VAL A 266 25.36 12.16 27.14
CA VAL A 266 26.32 11.44 27.99
C VAL A 266 27.23 12.43 28.73
N ASN A 267 27.89 13.33 27.99
CA ASN A 267 28.82 14.31 28.54
C ASN A 267 28.16 15.27 29.53
N PHE A 268 26.84 15.47 29.44
CA PHE A 268 26.10 16.29 30.39
C PHE A 268 26.19 15.77 31.83
N PHE A 269 26.32 14.44 32.03
CA PHE A 269 26.44 13.85 33.36
C PHE A 269 27.88 13.78 33.88
N ASP A 270 28.88 13.94 33.02
CA ASP A 270 30.31 13.94 33.42
C ASP A 270 30.65 15.15 34.29
N ASP A 271 29.99 16.29 34.05
CA ASP A 271 30.24 17.55 34.75
C ASP A 271 29.49 17.68 36.09
N ILE A 272 28.62 16.71 36.44
CA ILE A 272 27.78 16.77 37.65
C ILE A 272 28.58 16.38 38.89
N ARG A 273 28.64 17.29 39.87
CA ARG A 273 29.31 17.05 41.15
C ARG A 273 28.56 16.02 42.00
N VAL A 274 29.17 14.84 42.17
CA VAL A 274 28.71 13.80 43.10
C VAL A 274 28.96 14.25 44.54
N SER A 275 27.90 14.49 45.31
CA SER A 275 28.00 15.00 46.69
C SER A 275 27.65 13.94 47.74
N SER A 276 26.88 12.91 47.36
CA SER A 276 26.47 11.81 48.23
C SER A 276 26.64 10.44 47.57
N LYS A 277 26.72 9.38 48.40
CA LYS A 277 26.70 7.97 47.93
C LYS A 277 25.40 7.64 47.18
N THR A 278 24.30 8.31 47.51
CA THR A 278 23.02 8.16 46.79
C THR A 278 23.11 8.77 45.38
N ASP A 279 23.78 9.91 45.24
CA ASP A 279 23.97 10.56 43.93
C ASP A 279 24.81 9.69 43.00
N GLU A 280 25.85 9.05 43.53
CA GLU A 280 26.70 8.10 42.79
C GLU A 280 25.89 6.93 42.23
N ILE A 281 25.00 6.34 43.05
CA ILE A 281 24.12 5.24 42.62
C ILE A 281 23.16 5.70 41.52
N VAL A 282 22.57 6.89 41.66
CA VAL A 282 21.64 7.44 40.66
C VAL A 282 22.35 7.72 39.33
N ILE A 283 23.56 8.30 39.37
CA ILE A 283 24.37 8.57 38.18
C ILE A 283 24.78 7.26 37.49
N ASN A 284 25.18 6.24 38.25
CA ASN A 284 25.49 4.92 37.69
C ASN A 284 24.27 4.29 36.99
N ASN A 285 23.07 4.40 37.57
CA ASN A 285 21.83 3.95 36.93
C ASN A 285 21.50 4.76 35.66
N ILE A 286 21.81 6.07 35.64
CA ILE A 286 21.66 6.91 34.45
C ILE A 286 22.58 6.42 33.33
N PHE A 287 23.86 6.18 33.64
CA PHE A 287 24.82 5.66 32.65
C PHE A 287 24.41 4.28 32.12
N GLU A 288 23.86 3.41 32.96
CA GLU A 288 23.35 2.12 32.52
C GLU A 288 22.17 2.26 31.54
N GLU A 289 21.21 3.14 31.84
CA GLU A 289 20.08 3.40 30.93
C GLU A 289 20.53 4.08 29.62
N LEU A 290 21.50 5.00 29.69
CA LEU A 290 22.12 5.56 28.49
C LEU A 290 22.82 4.47 27.65
N ARG A 291 23.53 3.53 28.30
CA ARG A 291 24.17 2.39 27.63
C ARG A 291 23.15 1.50 26.93
N ILE A 292 22.03 1.20 27.57
CA ILE A 292 20.91 0.44 26.96
C ILE A 292 20.35 1.20 25.75
N SER A 293 20.10 2.50 25.89
CA SER A 293 19.63 3.36 24.78
C SER A 293 20.60 3.38 23.60
N SER A 294 21.92 3.46 23.86
CA SER A 294 22.96 3.42 22.84
C SER A 294 23.03 2.06 22.12
N GLY A 295 22.96 0.97 22.89
CA GLY A 295 22.91 -0.39 22.32
C GLY A 295 21.69 -0.56 21.42
N SER A 296 20.53 -0.10 21.87
CA SER A 296 19.30 -0.18 21.10
C SER A 296 19.32 0.70 19.84
N GLN A 297 19.90 1.90 19.91
CA GLN A 297 20.12 2.75 18.75
C GLN A 297 20.98 2.05 17.69
N THR A 298 22.05 1.37 18.12
CA THR A 298 22.95 0.65 17.21
C THR A 298 22.22 -0.49 16.53
N ASN A 299 21.43 -1.26 17.28
CA ASN A 299 20.58 -2.33 16.74
C ASN A 299 19.55 -1.79 15.74
N LEU A 300 18.89 -0.66 16.04
CA LEU A 300 17.94 -0.02 15.12
C LEU A 300 18.60 0.38 13.81
N ILE A 301 19.80 0.97 13.86
CA ILE A 301 20.54 1.34 12.64
C ILE A 301 20.86 0.08 11.83
N ASN A 302 21.37 -0.97 12.47
CA ASN A 302 21.69 -2.23 11.80
C ASN A 302 20.44 -2.85 11.15
N LEU A 303 19.33 -2.98 11.89
CA LEU A 303 18.06 -3.52 11.40
C LEU A 303 17.45 -2.66 10.28
N SER A 304 17.62 -1.34 10.33
CA SER A 304 17.12 -0.43 9.29
C SER A 304 17.93 -0.49 7.99
N GLN A 305 19.21 -0.86 8.09
CA GLN A 305 20.12 -1.00 6.96
C GLN A 305 20.13 -2.41 6.38
N ASP A 306 19.75 -3.42 7.17
CA ASP A 306 19.63 -4.80 6.76
C ASP A 306 18.47 -4.95 5.76
N LYS A 307 18.77 -4.72 4.49
CA LYS A 307 17.81 -4.89 3.41
C LYS A 307 17.69 -6.36 3.11
N THR A 308 16.45 -6.86 3.05
CA THR A 308 16.21 -8.22 2.59
C THR A 308 16.90 -8.44 1.24
N PRO A 309 17.75 -9.48 1.14
CA PRO A 309 18.57 -9.70 -0.05
C PRO A 309 17.73 -9.67 -1.33
N LYS A 310 18.14 -8.87 -2.31
CA LYS A 310 17.42 -8.70 -3.58
C LYS A 310 17.14 -10.02 -4.30
N ILE A 311 18.00 -11.01 -4.10
CA ILE A 311 17.83 -12.35 -4.67
C ILE A 311 16.57 -13.05 -4.14
N LEU A 312 16.20 -12.85 -2.88
CA LEU A 312 14.97 -13.43 -2.32
C LEU A 312 13.72 -12.80 -2.94
N TRP A 313 13.78 -11.49 -3.18
CA TRP A 313 12.72 -10.77 -3.91
C TRP A 313 12.58 -11.26 -5.36
N ILE A 314 13.70 -11.45 -6.06
CA ILE A 314 13.70 -12.02 -7.41
C ILE A 314 13.10 -13.42 -7.40
N LEU A 315 13.51 -14.26 -6.45
CA LEU A 315 13.00 -15.62 -6.29
C LEU A 315 11.48 -15.62 -6.03
N LEU A 316 10.99 -14.82 -5.08
CA LEU A 316 9.57 -14.70 -4.76
C LEU A 316 8.75 -14.30 -5.98
N LEU A 317 9.20 -13.27 -6.72
CA LEU A 317 8.52 -12.79 -7.92
C LEU A 317 8.55 -13.82 -9.05
N LEU A 318 9.68 -14.47 -9.27
CA LEU A 318 9.82 -15.52 -10.27
C LEU A 318 8.85 -16.68 -9.98
N LEU A 319 8.81 -17.15 -8.73
CA LEU A 319 7.89 -18.22 -8.33
C LEU A 319 6.43 -17.79 -8.44
N SER A 320 6.11 -16.54 -8.09
CA SER A 320 4.76 -15.98 -8.26
C SER A 320 4.31 -16.00 -9.74
N ILE A 321 5.21 -15.58 -10.64
CA ILE A 321 4.95 -15.56 -12.09
C ILE A 321 4.80 -16.98 -12.63
N VAL A 322 5.68 -17.90 -12.24
CA VAL A 322 5.62 -19.30 -12.67
C VAL A 322 4.34 -19.97 -12.17
N LEU A 323 3.95 -19.72 -10.91
CA LEU A 323 2.70 -20.25 -10.36
C LEU A 323 1.49 -19.72 -11.13
N VAL A 324 1.31 -18.40 -11.23
CA VAL A 324 0.17 -17.83 -11.96
C VAL A 324 0.19 -18.25 -13.44
N GLY A 325 1.36 -18.25 -14.07
CA GLY A 325 1.56 -18.65 -15.44
C GLY A 325 1.17 -20.11 -15.69
N SER A 326 1.54 -21.01 -14.79
CA SER A 326 1.22 -22.45 -14.92
C SER A 326 -0.29 -22.74 -14.96
N PHE A 327 -1.12 -21.93 -14.28
CA PHE A 327 -2.58 -22.08 -14.34
C PHE A 327 -3.15 -21.79 -15.73
N ILE A 328 -2.49 -20.97 -16.55
CA ILE A 328 -2.91 -20.70 -17.94
C ILE A 328 -2.84 -21.98 -18.78
N PHE A 329 -1.88 -22.86 -18.48
CA PHE A 329 -1.61 -24.08 -19.24
C PHE A 329 -2.51 -25.27 -18.83
N LEU A 330 -3.40 -25.12 -17.84
CA LEU A 330 -4.24 -26.22 -17.36
C LEU A 330 -5.33 -26.70 -18.35
N GLY A 331 -5.48 -26.06 -19.52
CA GLY A 331 -6.38 -26.55 -20.58
C GLY A 331 -7.87 -26.43 -20.24
N PHE A 332 -8.28 -25.31 -19.67
CA PHE A 332 -9.67 -25.11 -19.26
C PHE A 332 -10.64 -25.11 -20.47
N GLN A 333 -11.65 -25.97 -20.45
CA GLN A 333 -12.72 -25.95 -21.46
C GLN A 333 -13.77 -24.85 -21.21
N ASN A 334 -13.98 -24.46 -19.95
CA ASN A 334 -14.95 -23.45 -19.56
C ASN A 334 -14.25 -22.13 -19.18
N GLN A 335 -14.53 -21.07 -19.95
CA GLN A 335 -13.97 -19.73 -19.75
C GLN A 335 -14.26 -19.15 -18.35
N LEU A 336 -15.45 -19.40 -17.82
CA LEU A 336 -15.84 -18.87 -16.52
C LEU A 336 -14.98 -19.49 -15.41
N LEU A 337 -14.74 -20.80 -15.49
CA LEU A 337 -13.88 -21.51 -14.54
C LEU A 337 -12.42 -21.06 -14.67
N ALA A 338 -11.90 -20.97 -15.90
CA ALA A 338 -10.55 -20.48 -16.18
C ALA A 338 -10.34 -19.09 -15.57
N THR A 339 -11.25 -18.17 -15.85
CA THR A 339 -11.14 -16.78 -15.38
C THR A 339 -11.28 -16.69 -13.88
N THR A 340 -12.21 -17.42 -13.27
CA THR A 340 -12.41 -17.40 -11.82
C THR A 340 -11.18 -17.92 -11.08
N LEU A 341 -10.64 -19.08 -11.49
CA LEU A 341 -9.51 -19.71 -10.80
C LEU A 341 -8.20 -18.93 -11.01
N ILE A 342 -7.90 -18.52 -12.25
CA ILE A 342 -6.67 -17.77 -12.56
C ILE A 342 -6.70 -16.40 -11.87
N THR A 343 -7.85 -15.72 -11.88
CA THR A 343 -7.98 -14.43 -11.17
C THR A 343 -7.84 -14.61 -9.68
N LEU A 344 -8.45 -15.64 -9.09
CA LEU A 344 -8.35 -15.92 -7.65
C LEU A 344 -6.89 -16.17 -7.23
N VAL A 345 -6.17 -17.03 -7.95
CA VAL A 345 -4.75 -17.30 -7.68
C VAL A 345 -3.91 -16.05 -7.85
N SER A 346 -4.16 -15.25 -8.89
CA SER A 346 -3.44 -13.99 -9.12
C SER A 346 -3.68 -12.97 -8.01
N VAL A 347 -4.91 -12.86 -7.51
CA VAL A 347 -5.28 -11.99 -6.39
C VAL A 347 -4.58 -12.43 -5.11
N VAL A 348 -4.64 -13.72 -4.77
CA VAL A 348 -4.00 -14.24 -3.55
C VAL A 348 -2.48 -14.02 -3.59
N THR A 349 -1.85 -14.42 -4.70
CA THR A 349 -0.41 -14.22 -4.92
C THR A 349 -0.02 -12.74 -4.86
N GLY A 350 -0.77 -11.88 -5.55
CA GLY A 350 -0.52 -10.44 -5.55
C GLY A 350 -0.68 -9.80 -4.15
N LEU A 351 -1.67 -10.24 -3.38
CA LEU A 351 -1.90 -9.77 -2.02
C LEU A 351 -0.74 -10.16 -1.10
N VAL A 352 -0.27 -11.41 -1.21
CA VAL A 352 0.86 -11.91 -0.43
C VAL A 352 2.13 -11.12 -0.75
N VAL A 353 2.47 -10.94 -2.03
CA VAL A 353 3.65 -10.16 -2.45
C VAL A 353 3.54 -8.70 -1.98
N THR A 354 2.35 -8.12 -2.06
CA THR A 354 2.07 -6.75 -1.60
C THR A 354 2.25 -6.61 -0.09
N LEU A 355 1.68 -7.53 0.69
CA LEU A 355 1.80 -7.55 2.15
C LEU A 355 3.25 -7.67 2.57
N ILE A 356 3.97 -8.59 1.94
CA ILE A 356 5.38 -8.81 2.17
C ILE A 356 6.19 -7.51 1.90
N PHE A 357 5.89 -6.82 0.80
CA PHE A 357 6.58 -5.58 0.45
C PHE A 357 6.29 -4.46 1.44
N ASP A 358 5.04 -4.36 1.89
CA ASP A 358 4.60 -3.35 2.87
C ASP A 358 5.41 -3.49 4.17
N ILE A 359 5.51 -4.72 4.71
CA ILE A 359 6.20 -4.98 5.97
C ILE A 359 7.74 -4.87 5.84
N ASP A 360 8.33 -5.21 4.68
CA ASP A 360 9.78 -5.03 4.45
C ASP A 360 10.21 -3.54 4.42
N THR A 361 9.24 -2.62 4.34
CA THR A 361 9.48 -1.17 4.39
C THR A 361 8.94 -0.51 5.67
N PRO A 362 9.42 -0.90 6.88
CA PRO A 362 8.76 -0.59 8.16
C PRO A 362 8.66 0.90 8.49
N PHE A 363 9.63 1.71 8.04
CA PHE A 363 9.64 3.17 8.28
C PHE A 363 8.98 3.97 7.14
N GLN A 364 8.67 3.33 6.02
CA GLN A 364 7.96 3.99 4.93
C GLN A 364 6.46 3.99 5.21
N ALA A 365 5.76 4.78 4.42
CA ALA A 365 4.34 4.89 4.58
C ALA A 365 3.63 3.71 3.87
N GLY A 366 2.94 2.91 4.70
CA GLY A 366 2.26 1.66 4.36
C GLY A 366 1.18 1.34 5.40
N PHE A 367 0.44 0.23 5.23
CA PHE A 367 -0.55 -0.21 6.22
C PHE A 367 0.14 -0.67 7.51
N TRP A 368 1.23 -1.42 7.36
CA TRP A 368 2.08 -1.89 8.44
C TRP A 368 3.32 -1.01 8.52
N ASN A 369 3.18 0.11 9.22
CA ASN A 369 4.29 1.01 9.52
C ASN A 369 4.61 1.00 11.02
N ILE A 370 5.89 1.19 11.32
CA ILE A 370 6.35 1.43 12.67
C ILE A 370 6.12 2.90 12.96
N SER A 371 5.27 3.18 13.95
CA SER A 371 4.92 4.56 14.32
C SER A 371 6.04 5.20 15.14
N SER A 372 6.27 6.50 14.92
CA SER A 372 7.13 7.33 15.79
C SER A 372 6.44 7.71 17.11
N GLN A 373 5.20 7.26 17.35
CA GLN A 373 4.39 7.62 18.51
C GLN A 373 5.10 7.41 19.86
N PRO A 374 5.82 6.30 20.12
CA PRO A 374 6.51 6.13 21.40
C PRO A 374 7.50 7.26 21.72
N TYR A 375 8.19 7.80 20.72
CA TYR A 375 9.07 8.95 20.89
C TYR A 375 8.31 10.26 21.11
N LEU A 376 7.15 10.42 20.46
CA LEU A 376 6.28 11.59 20.68
C LEU A 376 5.69 11.58 22.10
N ASP A 377 5.26 10.43 22.59
CA ASP A 377 4.75 10.26 23.95
C ASP A 377 5.85 10.55 24.99
N LEU A 378 7.10 10.15 24.71
CA LEU A 378 8.26 10.52 25.53
C LEU A 378 8.48 12.03 25.55
N LYS A 379 8.40 12.69 24.39
CA LYS A 379 8.55 14.15 24.30
C LYS A 379 7.48 14.86 25.15
N GLU A 380 6.22 14.46 25.02
CA GLU A 380 5.13 15.03 25.83
C GLU A 380 5.33 14.78 27.34
N PHE A 381 5.88 13.62 27.71
CA PHE A 381 6.20 13.30 29.11
C PHE A 381 7.32 14.16 29.68
N VAL A 382 8.31 14.54 28.87
CA VAL A 382 9.46 15.36 29.29
C VAL A 382 9.12 16.84 29.35
N GLU A 383 8.18 17.31 28.53
CA GLU A 383 7.71 18.71 28.51
C GLU A 383 6.67 19.04 29.59
N LYS A 384 6.09 18.02 30.25
CA LYS A 384 5.22 18.15 31.44
C LYS A 384 6.04 18.19 32.73
#